data_AF-A0A1F8WV57-F1
#
_entry.id   AF-A0A1F8WV57-F1
#
_cell.length_a   1.000
_cell.length_b   1.000
_cell.length_c   1.000
_cell.angle_alpha   90.00
_cell.angle_beta   90.00
_cell.angle_gamma   90.00
#
_symmetry.space_group_name_H-M   'P 1'
#
loop_
_entity.id
_entity.type
_entity.pdbx_description
1 polymer ?
#
loop_
_entity_poly.entity_id
_entity_poly.type
_entity_poly.pdbx_seq_one_letter_code
_entity_poly.pdbx_strand_id
1 'polypeptide(L)'
;MAGASFTPSPTAHNPVLIMGGLIGAELLVKADVDTKGMVDFFDRLAMEKNQVIIEYLSTHPAPSERSDGIRNFFNSSAEKTRPLLPGIDWKTTKKSCS
;
A
#
# COMPACT_ATOMS: atom_id res chain seq x y z
N MET A 1 4.98 -22.74 -32.20
CA MET A 1 4.38 -21.87 -31.16
C MET A 1 3.87 -22.78 -30.06
N ALA A 2 4.66 -22.97 -29.00
CA ALA A 2 4.28 -23.81 -27.86
C ALA A 2 4.01 -22.88 -26.67
N GLY A 3 2.77 -22.93 -26.17
CA GLY A 3 2.34 -22.15 -25.01
C GLY A 3 3.06 -22.64 -23.76
N ALA A 4 3.70 -21.72 -23.04
CA ALA A 4 4.24 -22.01 -21.73
C ALA A 4 3.09 -22.10 -20.73
N SER A 5 2.80 -23.31 -20.25
CA SER A 5 1.91 -23.53 -19.12
C SER A 5 2.59 -23.00 -17.85
N PHE A 6 2.04 -21.92 -17.31
CA PHE A 6 2.48 -21.36 -16.04
C PHE A 6 1.89 -22.20 -14.90
N THR A 7 2.72 -22.97 -14.20
CA THR A 7 2.33 -23.65 -12.95
C THR A 7 2.60 -22.72 -11.77
N PRO A 8 1.59 -22.25 -11.02
CA PRO A 8 1.85 -21.40 -9.86
C PRO A 8 2.50 -22.22 -8.74
N SER A 9 3.54 -21.65 -8.13
CA SER A 9 4.18 -22.15 -6.91
C SER A 9 3.15 -22.23 -5.76
N PRO A 10 3.22 -23.22 -4.85
CA PRO A 10 2.30 -23.32 -3.70
C PRO A 10 2.42 -22.16 -2.69
N THR A 11 3.40 -21.27 -2.85
CA THR A 11 3.55 -19.99 -2.13
C THR A 11 3.09 -18.77 -2.93
N ALA A 12 2.49 -18.96 -4.11
CA ALA A 12 2.00 -17.85 -4.93
C ALA A 12 0.72 -17.28 -4.30
N HIS A 13 0.92 -16.30 -3.41
CA HIS A 13 -0.12 -15.35 -3.00
C HIS A 13 -0.83 -14.87 -4.26
N ASN A 14 -2.15 -15.08 -4.28
CA ASN A 14 -3.01 -14.90 -5.45
C ASN A 14 -2.73 -13.51 -6.08
N PRO A 15 -2.20 -13.43 -7.32
CA PRO A 15 -1.69 -12.18 -7.87
C PRO A 15 -2.78 -11.10 -7.97
N VAL A 16 -4.05 -11.50 -8.13
CA VAL A 16 -5.21 -10.60 -8.17
C VAL A 16 -5.43 -9.86 -6.85
N LEU A 17 -5.11 -10.47 -5.71
CA LEU A 17 -5.30 -9.87 -4.39
C LEU A 17 -4.22 -8.81 -4.09
N ILE A 18 -2.99 -9.01 -4.55
CA ILE A 18 -1.89 -8.05 -4.41
C ILE A 18 -2.13 -6.77 -5.23
N MET A 19 -2.88 -6.86 -6.33
CA MET A 19 -3.05 -5.75 -7.27
C MET A 19 -3.77 -4.51 -6.70
N GLY A 20 -4.70 -4.66 -5.77
CA GLY A 20 -5.50 -3.51 -5.28
C GLY A 20 -4.64 -2.41 -4.62
N GLY A 21 -3.64 -2.80 -3.82
CA GLY A 21 -2.72 -1.86 -3.19
C GLY A 21 -1.79 -1.17 -4.19
N LEU A 22 -1.32 -1.93 -5.19
CA LEU A 22 -0.42 -1.42 -6.23
C LEU A 22 -1.15 -0.45 -7.18
N ILE A 23 -2.38 -0.78 -7.60
CA ILE A 23 -3.20 0.10 -8.44
C ILE A 23 -3.49 1.42 -7.71
N GLY A 24 -3.82 1.35 -6.41
CA GLY A 24 -4.02 2.55 -5.60
C GLY A 24 -2.76 3.42 -5.52
N ALA A 25 -1.59 2.81 -5.30
CA ALA A 25 -0.32 3.52 -5.29
C ALA A 25 0.04 4.14 -6.65
N GLU A 26 -0.24 3.44 -7.76
CA GLU A 26 -0.04 3.96 -9.11
C GLU A 26 -0.90 5.20 -9.39
N LEU A 27 -2.14 5.23 -8.91
CA LEU A 27 -3.00 6.40 -9.01
C LEU A 27 -2.45 7.60 -8.23
N LEU A 28 -1.83 7.37 -7.06
CA LEU A 28 -1.17 8.43 -6.30
C LEU A 28 0.00 9.01 -7.07
N VAL A 29 0.87 8.16 -7.62
CA VAL A 29 2.02 8.60 -8.43
C VAL A 29 1.56 9.41 -9.64
N LYS A 30 0.55 8.92 -10.38
CA LYS A 30 -0.05 9.65 -11.52
C LYS A 30 -0.66 11.00 -11.14
N ALA A 31 -1.01 11.19 -9.86
CA ALA A 31 -1.53 12.45 -9.32
C ALA A 31 -0.42 13.33 -8.70
N ASP A 32 0.85 12.99 -8.94
CA ASP A 32 2.04 13.56 -8.30
C ASP A 32 2.04 13.44 -6.78
N VAL A 33 1.37 12.45 -6.20
CA VAL A 33 1.27 12.24 -4.74
C VAL A 33 2.22 11.13 -4.27
N ASP A 34 2.95 11.40 -3.18
CA ASP A 34 3.87 10.44 -2.57
C ASP A 34 3.14 9.22 -1.98
N THR A 35 3.56 8.02 -2.40
CA THR A 35 3.06 6.73 -1.91
C THR A 35 3.45 6.43 -0.46
N LYS A 36 4.42 7.15 0.12
CA LYS A 36 4.88 6.94 1.49
C LYS A 36 3.74 6.97 2.51
N GLY A 37 2.76 7.86 2.35
CA GLY A 37 1.61 7.93 3.24
C GLY A 37 0.76 6.65 3.24
N MET A 38 0.64 6.01 2.07
CA MET A 38 -0.08 4.75 1.90
C MET A 38 0.69 3.57 2.51
N VAL A 39 2.02 3.55 2.35
CA VAL A 39 2.92 2.58 3.02
C VAL A 39 2.81 2.71 4.53
N ASP A 40 2.97 3.93 5.07
CA ASP A 40 2.87 4.22 6.50
C ASP A 40 1.49 3.82 7.08
N PHE A 41 0.42 3.95 6.29
CA PHE A 41 -0.93 3.52 6.68
C PHE A 41 -0.99 2.00 6.86
N PHE A 42 -0.52 1.23 5.88
CA PHE A 42 -0.55 -0.23 5.96
C PHE A 42 0.36 -0.79 7.05
N ASP A 43 1.51 -0.16 7.31
CA ASP A 43 2.38 -0.55 8.43
C ASP A 43 1.67 -0.38 9.78
N ARG A 44 1.00 0.75 9.99
CA ARG A 44 0.22 0.98 11.22
C ARG A 44 -0.92 0.00 11.36
N LEU A 45 -1.57 -0.31 10.24
CA LEU A 45 -2.65 -1.28 10.20
C LEU A 45 -2.16 -2.70 10.52
N ALA A 46 -0.93 -3.06 10.14
CA ALA A 46 -0.30 -4.33 10.50
C ALA A 46 -0.01 -4.45 12.01
N MET A 47 0.19 -3.31 12.69
CA MET A 47 0.43 -3.26 14.14
C MET A 47 -0.86 -3.24 14.97
N GLU A 48 -2.01 -3.02 14.32
CA GLU A 48 -3.31 -2.92 15.00
C GLU A 48 -3.75 -4.28 15.52
N LYS A 49 -4.19 -4.32 16.78
CA LYS A 49 -4.60 -5.57 17.47
C LYS A 49 -6.12 -5.73 17.53
N ASN A 50 -6.86 -4.71 17.11
CA ASN A 50 -8.32 -4.75 17.09
C ASN A 50 -8.84 -5.71 16.02
N GLN A 51 -9.33 -6.88 16.46
CA GLN A 51 -9.79 -7.95 15.56
C GLN A 51 -10.95 -7.55 14.65
N VAL A 52 -11.79 -6.57 15.05
CA VAL A 52 -12.91 -6.09 14.23
C VAL A 52 -12.40 -5.39 12.96
N ILE A 53 -11.29 -4.66 13.05
CA ILE A 53 -10.66 -4.00 11.91
C ILE A 53 -10.01 -5.04 10.98
N ILE A 54 -9.43 -6.09 11.56
CA ILE A 54 -8.81 -7.19 10.80
C ILE A 54 -9.87 -7.99 10.02
N GLU A 55 -11.03 -8.22 10.62
CA GLU A 55 -12.14 -8.94 9.96
C GLU A 55 -12.74 -8.14 8.80
N TYR A 56 -12.91 -6.82 8.95
CA TYR A 56 -13.36 -5.93 7.86
C TYR A 56 -12.38 -5.93 6.67
N LEU A 57 -11.11 -6.21 6.91
CA LEU A 57 -10.04 -6.23 5.90
C LEU A 57 -9.67 -7.64 5.43
N SER A 58 -10.36 -8.67 5.92
CA SER A 58 -10.05 -10.09 5.68
C SER A 58 -10.21 -10.54 4.22
N THR A 59 -10.87 -9.73 3.39
CA THR A 59 -11.02 -9.96 1.94
C THR A 59 -9.85 -9.43 1.11
N HIS A 60 -8.87 -8.80 1.75
CA HIS A 60 -7.67 -8.23 1.11
C HIS A 60 -6.39 -8.92 1.62
N PRO A 61 -5.26 -8.81 0.90
CA PRO A 61 -3.98 -9.27 1.42
C PRO A 61 -3.63 -8.63 2.76
N ALA A 62 -2.75 -9.31 3.49
CA ALA A 62 -2.20 -8.79 4.73
C ALA A 62 -1.66 -7.36 4.54
N PRO A 63 -1.85 -6.45 5.51
CA PRO A 63 -1.33 -5.09 5.40
C PRO A 63 0.20 -5.04 5.14
N SER A 64 0.98 -5.94 5.76
CA SER A 64 2.43 -6.03 5.53
C SER A 64 2.79 -6.42 4.09
N GLU A 65 2.10 -7.40 3.51
CA GLU A 65 2.31 -7.80 2.11
C GLU A 65 2.05 -6.63 1.15
N ARG A 66 1.06 -5.79 1.46
CA ARG A 66 0.76 -4.59 0.66
C ARG A 66 1.83 -3.52 0.80
N SER A 67 2.31 -3.23 2.00
CA SER A 67 3.35 -2.21 2.19
C SER A 67 4.67 -2.63 1.53
N ASP A 68 5.05 -3.90 1.62
CA ASP A 68 6.23 -4.44 0.94
C ASP A 68 6.09 -4.41 -0.59
N GLY A 69 4.91 -4.78 -1.11
CA GLY A 69 4.62 -4.67 -2.54
C GLY A 69 4.82 -3.26 -3.07
N ILE A 70 4.26 -2.25 -2.38
CA ILE A 70 4.36 -0.83 -2.78
C ILE A 70 5.81 -0.35 -2.70
N ARG A 71 6.54 -0.66 -1.61
CA ARG A 71 7.96 -0.30 -1.50
C ARG A 71 8.77 -0.87 -2.66
N ASN A 72 8.61 -2.15 -2.97
CA ASN A 72 9.37 -2.80 -4.02
C ASN A 72 9.06 -2.24 -5.42
N PHE A 73 7.80 -1.92 -5.69
CA PHE A 73 7.38 -1.39 -6.99
C PHE A 73 7.80 0.07 -7.22
N PHE A 74 7.72 0.90 -6.18
CA PHE A 74 7.93 2.35 -6.30
C PHE A 74 9.27 2.86 -5.72
N ASN A 75 10.08 2.00 -5.07
CA ASN A 75 11.46 2.35 -4.64
C ASN A 75 12.36 2.80 -5.80
N SER A 76 11.96 2.57 -7.04
CA SER A 76 12.75 2.86 -8.24
C SER A 76 12.34 4.14 -8.98
N SER A 77 11.19 4.74 -8.68
CA SER A 77 10.74 5.96 -9.37
C SER A 77 11.22 7.19 -8.62
N ALA A 78 12.29 7.82 -9.09
CA ALA A 78 12.74 9.15 -8.66
C ALA A 78 11.79 10.27 -9.16
N GLU A 79 10.50 10.00 -9.26
CA GLU A 79 9.50 10.99 -9.66
C GLU A 79 9.30 12.00 -8.53
N LYS A 80 9.22 13.28 -8.91
CA LYS A 80 9.04 14.39 -7.99
C LYS A 80 7.59 14.41 -7.47
N THR A 81 7.28 13.56 -6.51
CA THR A 81 5.98 13.54 -5.85
C THR A 81 5.89 14.59 -4.73
N ARG A 82 4.68 15.04 -4.42
CA ARG A 82 4.35 15.94 -3.30
C ARG A 82 3.56 15.20 -2.20
N PRO A 83 3.58 15.70 -0.96
CA PRO A 83 2.68 15.20 0.08
C PRO A 83 1.21 15.39 -0.31
N LEU A 84 0.35 14.45 0.11
CA LEU A 84 -1.10 14.51 -0.17
C LEU A 84 -1.73 15.83 0.31
N LEU A 85 -1.29 16.35 1.46
CA LEU A 85 -1.71 17.62 2.04
C LEU A 85 -0.51 18.58 2.16
N PRO A 86 -0.21 19.38 1.12
CA PRO A 86 0.89 20.34 1.16
C PRO A 86 0.69 21.36 2.29
N GLY A 87 1.74 21.62 3.06
CA GLY A 87 1.70 22.61 4.15
C GLY A 87 0.98 22.14 5.43
N ILE A 88 0.42 20.92 5.46
CA ILE A 88 -0.21 20.35 6.65
C ILE A 88 0.69 19.24 7.21
N ASP A 89 1.25 19.48 8.40
CA ASP A 89 1.92 18.46 9.19
C ASP A 89 0.93 17.80 10.15
N TRP A 90 0.72 16.49 10.00
CA TRP A 90 -0.19 15.70 10.84
C TRP A 90 0.15 15.79 12.34
N LYS A 91 1.44 15.91 12.70
CA LYS A 91 1.81 16.08 14.11
C LYS A 91 1.31 17.42 14.66
N THR A 92 1.40 18.47 13.86
CA THR A 92 0.89 19.80 14.18
C THR A 92 -0.64 19.82 14.26
N THR A 93 -1.33 19.23 13.28
CA THR A 93 -2.81 19.13 13.28
C THR A 93 -3.34 18.40 14.51
N LYS A 94 -2.72 17.29 14.92
CA LYS A 94 -3.16 16.58 16.13
C LYS A 94 -3.03 17.42 17.40
N LYS A 95 -2.00 18.27 17.50
CA LYS A 95 -1.83 19.16 18.66
C LYS A 95 -2.91 20.23 18.75
N SER A 96 -3.47 20.67 17.62
CA SER A 96 -4.55 21.66 17.59
C SER A 96 -5.94 21.09 17.90
N CYS A 97 -6.09 19.77 17.97
CA CYS A 97 -7.36 19.09 18.26
C CYS A 97 -7.47 18.61 19.72
N SER A 98 -6.69 19.21 20.63
CA SER A 98 -6.70 18.89 22.07
C SER A 98 -7.60 19.84 22.85
#